data_AF-A0A1S9RAT3-F1
#
_entry.id   AF-A0A1S9RAT3-F1
#
_cell.length_a   1.000
_cell.length_b   1.000
_cell.length_c   1.000
_cell.angle_alpha   90.00
_cell.angle_beta   90.00
_cell.angle_gamma   90.00
#
_symmetry.space_group_name_H-M   'P 1'
#
loop_
_entity.id
_entity.type
_entity.pdbx_description
1 polymer ?
#
loop_
_entity_poly.entity_id
_entity_poly.type
_entity_poly.pdbx_seq_one_letter_code
_entity_poly.pdbx_strand_id
1 'polypeptide(L)'
;MHISKLLLSFGVLLLTGESLAAQCKNPPQRKEWRQLTKSERSSYLNAVTCLARKPDVTGGLQNATNLFQSFQATHSEQNGDIHWVGFFALWHRYFTATYERYLREVCGYKGAQPYWNWSLDASATDNSSMAIFETDIFDNDYGFGGNGKPFLTATAAENAFNLTGRTGGGCVQDGPFRKGKFFLNVGQPQGQSDCLRRDWIPWILNYFGRQSLVDHVESQPDYTSFARALENIPSFSAPNIHGSGHFGVGGVLGTLGNSAHSPGDPLFYLHHANLDRVLWNWQQKDLPARLHEVGGPIEPFDYSGQNVTLDFEINIGKLAGNATLEQLLNTQGDVLCYDYYSPQLAASQDCGKSTAGCG
;
A
#
# COMPACT_ATOMS: atom_id res chain seq x y z
N MET A 1 -37.49 63.05 30.67
CA MET A 1 -36.28 62.21 30.73
C MET A 1 -36.70 60.75 30.58
N HIS A 2 -36.91 60.28 29.35
CA HIS A 2 -37.22 58.89 29.03
C HIS A 2 -36.44 58.53 27.76
N ILE A 3 -35.40 57.72 27.95
CA ILE A 3 -34.56 57.18 26.88
C ILE A 3 -35.15 55.82 26.54
N SER A 4 -35.83 55.72 25.39
CA SER A 4 -36.25 54.44 24.82
C SER A 4 -35.01 53.71 24.27
N LYS A 5 -34.69 52.56 24.86
CA LYS A 5 -33.67 51.64 24.34
C LYS A 5 -34.29 50.86 23.17
N LEU A 6 -33.79 51.10 21.97
CA LEU A 6 -34.07 50.29 20.78
C LEU A 6 -33.19 49.03 20.86
N LEU A 7 -33.79 47.86 21.09
CA LEU A 7 -33.11 46.57 21.00
C LEU A 7 -33.01 46.17 19.53
N LEU A 8 -31.80 46.22 18.96
CA LEU A 8 -31.50 45.60 17.67
C LEU A 8 -31.32 44.09 17.89
N SER A 9 -32.28 43.31 17.39
CA SER A 9 -32.17 41.86 17.30
C SER A 9 -31.24 41.51 16.14
N PHE A 10 -30.00 41.08 16.44
CA PHE A 10 -29.14 40.45 15.45
C PHE A 10 -29.64 39.03 15.20
N GLY A 11 -30.29 38.81 14.06
CA GLY A 11 -30.57 37.48 13.55
C GLY A 11 -29.24 36.83 13.12
N VAL A 12 -28.76 35.88 13.90
CA VAL A 12 -27.67 34.99 13.47
C VAL A 12 -28.29 34.04 12.45
N LEU A 13 -28.03 34.29 11.17
CA LEU A 13 -28.31 33.35 10.10
C LEU A 13 -27.30 32.20 10.27
N LEU A 14 -27.73 31.11 10.93
CA LEU A 14 -27.00 29.85 10.92
C LEU A 14 -27.03 29.32 9.48
N LEU A 15 -25.99 29.63 8.72
CA LEU A 15 -25.67 28.91 7.50
C LEU A 15 -25.30 27.48 7.93
N THR A 16 -26.29 26.59 7.91
CA THR A 16 -26.04 25.15 7.89
C THR A 16 -25.33 24.87 6.57
N GLY A 17 -24.01 24.96 6.58
CA GLY A 17 -23.18 24.45 5.51
C GLY A 17 -23.33 22.94 5.51
N GLU A 18 -24.33 22.44 4.79
CA GLU A 18 -24.24 21.10 4.23
C GLU A 18 -22.96 21.09 3.39
N SER A 19 -21.94 20.42 3.91
CA SER A 19 -20.75 20.07 3.15
C SER A 19 -21.24 19.24 1.96
N LEU A 20 -21.44 19.87 0.80
CA LEU A 20 -21.55 19.17 -0.46
C LEU A 20 -20.28 18.34 -0.61
N ALA A 21 -20.40 17.03 -0.35
CA ALA A 21 -19.31 16.09 -0.50
C ALA A 21 -18.69 16.29 -1.89
N ALA A 22 -17.39 16.58 -1.93
CA ALA A 22 -16.70 16.83 -3.18
C ALA A 22 -16.56 15.50 -3.91
N GLN A 23 -17.55 15.17 -4.74
CA GLN A 23 -17.54 14.00 -5.60
C GLN A 23 -16.19 13.88 -6.31
N CYS A 24 -15.57 12.70 -6.28
CA CYS A 24 -14.29 12.45 -6.94
C CYS A 24 -14.38 12.79 -8.43
N LYS A 25 -13.68 13.84 -8.85
CA LYS A 25 -13.65 14.32 -10.24
C LYS A 25 -12.28 14.06 -10.85
N ASN A 26 -12.26 13.39 -12.00
CA ASN A 26 -11.05 13.03 -12.73
C ASN A 26 -10.05 12.25 -11.85
N PRO A 27 -10.43 11.07 -11.33
CA PRO A 27 -9.55 10.28 -10.48
C PRO A 27 -8.20 9.99 -11.16
N PRO A 28 -7.07 10.20 -10.46
CA PRO A 28 -5.77 9.79 -10.95
C PRO A 28 -5.75 8.27 -11.21
N GLN A 29 -5.14 7.88 -12.32
CA GLN A 29 -5.11 6.50 -12.80
C GLN A 29 -3.83 5.79 -12.30
N ARG A 30 -3.97 4.85 -11.38
CA ARG A 30 -2.88 3.99 -10.89
C ARG A 30 -2.46 3.03 -12.01
N LYS A 31 -1.18 3.11 -12.41
CA LYS A 31 -0.60 2.33 -13.51
C LYS A 31 0.35 1.26 -12.98
N GLU A 32 0.50 0.17 -13.73
CA GLU A 32 1.55 -0.82 -13.49
C GLU A 32 2.91 -0.16 -13.74
N TRP A 33 3.94 -0.46 -12.93
CA TRP A 33 5.25 0.18 -13.01
C TRP A 33 5.85 0.29 -14.42
N ARG A 34 5.70 -0.75 -15.24
CA ARG A 34 6.22 -0.80 -16.62
C ARG A 34 5.48 0.11 -17.57
N GLN A 35 4.23 0.47 -17.26
CA GLN A 35 3.43 1.41 -18.06
C GLN A 35 3.80 2.87 -17.81
N LEU A 36 4.54 3.19 -16.75
CA LEU A 36 5.07 4.54 -16.55
C LEU A 36 6.28 4.77 -17.45
N THR A 37 6.32 5.95 -18.05
CA THR A 37 7.52 6.48 -18.72
C THR A 37 8.64 6.68 -17.71
N LYS A 38 9.90 6.70 -18.18
CA LYS A 38 11.07 7.00 -17.33
C LYS A 38 10.91 8.31 -16.55
N SER A 39 10.32 9.34 -17.16
CA SER A 39 10.06 10.63 -16.48
C SER A 39 9.02 10.50 -15.37
N GLU A 40 7.94 9.76 -15.59
CA GLU A 40 6.95 9.48 -14.53
C GLU A 40 7.59 8.67 -13.38
N ARG A 41 8.39 7.64 -13.68
CA ARG A 41 9.12 6.84 -12.67
C ARG A 41 10.06 7.73 -11.84
N SER A 42 10.88 8.55 -12.49
CA SER A 42 11.74 9.51 -11.78
C SER A 42 10.94 10.51 -10.94
N SER A 43 9.79 10.98 -11.44
CA SER A 43 8.92 11.89 -10.68
C SER A 43 8.36 11.23 -9.42
N TYR A 44 7.98 9.95 -9.47
CA TYR A 44 7.53 9.20 -8.31
C TYR A 44 8.66 9.02 -7.29
N LEU A 45 9.83 8.53 -7.73
CA LEU A 45 11.00 8.29 -6.86
C LEU A 45 11.48 9.58 -6.17
N ASN A 46 11.43 10.72 -6.87
CA ASN A 46 11.72 12.04 -6.30
C ASN A 46 10.71 12.44 -5.22
N ALA A 47 9.43 12.11 -5.39
CA ALA A 47 8.42 12.40 -4.38
C ALA A 47 8.60 11.54 -3.12
N VAL A 48 8.95 10.25 -3.27
CA VAL A 48 9.29 9.37 -2.14
C VAL A 48 10.48 9.91 -1.36
N THR A 49 11.58 10.25 -2.04
CA THR A 49 12.77 10.80 -1.38
C THR A 49 12.52 12.20 -0.79
N CYS A 50 11.55 12.95 -1.31
CA CYS A 50 11.07 14.17 -0.69
C CYS A 50 10.36 13.88 0.65
N LEU A 51 9.47 12.89 0.75
CA LEU A 51 8.84 12.51 2.04
C LEU A 51 9.90 12.13 3.08
N ALA A 52 10.97 11.43 2.67
CA ALA A 52 12.08 11.08 3.54
C ALA A 52 12.94 12.29 4.02
N ARG A 53 12.63 13.50 3.56
CA ARG A 53 13.28 14.76 3.98
C ARG A 53 12.32 15.73 4.66
N LYS A 54 11.01 15.53 4.53
CA LYS A 54 10.00 16.38 5.17
C LYS A 54 9.88 15.99 6.65
N PRO A 55 9.63 16.95 7.56
CA PRO A 55 9.48 16.65 8.99
C PRO A 55 8.39 15.61 9.25
N ASP A 56 8.61 14.77 10.26
CA ASP A 56 7.59 13.87 10.79
C ASP A 56 6.34 14.64 11.26
N VAL A 57 5.17 14.00 11.11
CA VAL A 57 3.86 14.54 11.53
C VAL A 57 3.24 13.77 12.70
N THR A 58 3.84 12.65 13.11
CA THR A 58 3.33 11.81 14.22
C THR A 58 3.74 12.37 15.59
N GLY A 59 4.75 13.23 15.65
CA GLY A 59 5.34 13.74 16.88
C GLY A 59 6.45 12.83 17.42
N GLY A 60 7.19 12.15 16.53
CA GLY A 60 8.31 11.29 16.86
C GLY A 60 7.94 9.86 17.24
N LEU A 61 6.76 9.37 16.82
CA LEU A 61 6.31 8.01 17.10
C LEU A 61 7.38 7.00 16.65
N GLN A 62 7.78 6.11 17.56
CA GLN A 62 8.80 5.07 17.31
C GLN A 62 10.06 5.56 16.58
N ASN A 63 10.63 6.69 16.98
CA ASN A 63 11.83 7.27 16.37
C ASN A 63 11.65 7.80 14.93
N ALA A 64 10.41 7.97 14.47
CA ALA A 64 10.16 8.65 13.20
C ALA A 64 10.72 10.08 13.24
N THR A 65 11.54 10.43 12.26
CA THR A 65 12.14 11.77 12.14
C THR A 65 11.71 12.51 10.88
N ASN A 66 11.15 11.79 9.92
CA ASN A 66 10.66 12.33 8.68
C ASN A 66 9.32 11.73 8.30
N LEU A 67 8.67 12.33 7.32
CA LEU A 67 7.31 11.99 6.91
C LEU A 67 7.20 10.59 6.32
N PHE A 68 8.23 10.09 5.63
CA PHE A 68 8.23 8.69 5.18
C PHE A 68 8.24 7.72 6.38
N GLN A 69 9.04 8.02 7.40
CA GLN A 69 9.09 7.25 8.65
C GLN A 69 7.81 7.40 9.49
N SER A 70 7.03 8.49 9.34
CA SER A 70 5.71 8.61 9.95
C SER A 70 4.79 7.45 9.54
N PHE A 71 4.76 7.10 8.25
CA PHE A 71 4.01 5.96 7.73
C PHE A 71 4.51 4.64 8.33
N GLN A 72 5.83 4.43 8.31
CA GLN A 72 6.44 3.23 8.90
C GLN A 72 6.09 3.08 10.40
N ALA A 73 6.15 4.17 11.17
CA ALA A 73 5.88 4.16 12.60
C ALA A 73 4.39 3.92 12.91
N THR A 74 3.47 4.55 12.17
CA THR A 74 2.02 4.31 12.34
C THR A 74 1.65 2.86 12.06
N HIS A 75 2.16 2.30 10.95
CA HIS A 75 1.94 0.89 10.66
C HIS A 75 2.53 -0.03 11.74
N SER A 76 3.74 0.26 12.21
CA SER A 76 4.41 -0.52 13.26
C SER A 76 3.63 -0.50 14.58
N GLU A 77 3.07 0.66 14.97
CA GLU A 77 2.22 0.80 16.15
C GLU A 77 0.95 -0.07 16.04
N GLN A 78 0.33 -0.13 14.87
CA GLN A 78 -0.93 -0.84 14.64
C GLN A 78 -0.75 -2.27 14.11
N ASN A 79 0.48 -2.73 13.89
CA ASN A 79 0.78 -3.97 13.18
C ASN A 79 0.05 -5.20 13.76
N GLY A 80 -0.12 -5.25 15.09
CA GLY A 80 -0.81 -6.34 15.78
C GLY A 80 -2.31 -6.40 15.51
N ASP A 81 -2.93 -5.28 15.15
CA ASP A 81 -4.38 -5.11 15.10
C ASP A 81 -4.93 -4.99 13.67
N ILE A 82 -4.05 -4.87 12.66
CA ILE A 82 -4.42 -4.59 11.27
C ILE A 82 -4.21 -5.77 10.31
N HIS A 83 -3.61 -6.87 10.78
CA HIS A 83 -3.32 -8.06 9.98
C HIS A 83 -4.12 -9.28 10.45
N TRP A 84 -4.53 -10.13 9.52
CA TRP A 84 -5.40 -11.29 9.77
C TRP A 84 -6.75 -10.93 10.38
N VAL A 85 -7.22 -9.72 10.08
CA VAL A 85 -8.52 -9.14 10.45
C VAL A 85 -9.37 -8.89 9.20
N GLY A 86 -10.69 -8.74 9.37
CA GLY A 86 -11.62 -8.51 8.27
C GLY A 86 -11.37 -7.20 7.51
N PHE A 87 -10.82 -6.19 8.18
CA PHE A 87 -10.57 -4.87 7.60
C PHE A 87 -9.16 -4.70 7.03
N PHE A 88 -8.32 -5.74 6.97
CA PHE A 88 -6.93 -5.68 6.49
C PHE A 88 -6.81 -4.98 5.13
N ALA A 89 -7.60 -5.43 4.14
CA ALA A 89 -7.51 -4.90 2.77
C ALA A 89 -7.92 -3.43 2.70
N LEU A 90 -8.95 -3.03 3.46
CA LEU A 90 -9.45 -1.65 3.47
C LEU A 90 -8.55 -0.71 4.28
N TRP A 91 -7.93 -1.18 5.37
CA TRP A 91 -6.93 -0.41 6.10
C TRP A 91 -5.72 -0.10 5.20
N HIS A 92 -5.20 -1.11 4.50
CA HIS A 92 -4.05 -0.92 3.60
C HIS A 92 -4.39 -0.10 2.35
N ARG A 93 -5.63 -0.19 1.85
CA ARG A 93 -6.17 0.74 0.84
C ARG A 93 -6.13 2.18 1.34
N TYR A 94 -6.64 2.45 2.54
CA TYR A 94 -6.67 3.79 3.12
C TYR A 94 -5.26 4.33 3.40
N PHE A 95 -4.38 3.48 3.91
CA PHE A 95 -2.98 3.80 4.17
C PHE A 95 -2.22 4.16 2.89
N THR A 96 -2.38 3.37 1.82
CA THR A 96 -1.76 3.60 0.51
C THR A 96 -2.32 4.86 -0.17
N ALA A 97 -3.63 5.08 -0.11
CA ALA A 97 -4.25 6.31 -0.64
C ALA A 97 -3.81 7.56 0.13
N THR A 98 -3.62 7.45 1.46
CA THR A 98 -3.07 8.56 2.25
C THR A 98 -1.62 8.82 1.89
N TYR A 99 -0.80 7.79 1.70
CA TYR A 99 0.57 7.93 1.23
C TYR A 99 0.63 8.67 -0.13
N GLU A 100 -0.22 8.27 -1.07
CA GLU A 100 -0.40 8.95 -2.35
C GLU A 100 -0.76 10.43 -2.20
N ARG A 101 -1.71 10.76 -1.31
CA ARG A 101 -2.09 12.14 -1.00
C ARG A 101 -0.88 12.96 -0.53
N TYR A 102 -0.07 12.43 0.38
CA TYR A 102 1.13 13.11 0.88
C TYR A 102 2.19 13.31 -0.22
N LEU A 103 2.41 12.32 -1.10
CA LEU A 103 3.27 12.50 -2.27
C LEU A 103 2.82 13.69 -3.12
N ARG A 104 1.50 13.81 -3.35
CA ARG A 104 0.91 14.84 -4.22
C ARG A 104 0.87 16.22 -3.57
N GLU A 105 0.41 16.31 -2.34
CA GLU A 105 0.16 17.58 -1.64
C GLU A 105 1.43 18.16 -1.00
N VAL A 106 2.28 17.32 -0.42
CA VAL A 106 3.49 17.78 0.29
C VAL A 106 4.71 17.84 -0.65
N CYS A 107 4.81 16.87 -1.56
CA CYS A 107 5.96 16.72 -2.46
C CYS A 107 5.66 17.08 -3.92
N GLY A 108 4.44 17.55 -4.21
CA GLY A 108 4.08 18.09 -5.53
C GLY A 108 3.97 17.04 -6.64
N TYR A 109 3.93 15.75 -6.31
CA TYR A 109 3.76 14.67 -7.28
C TYR A 109 2.44 14.85 -8.05
N LYS A 110 2.47 14.67 -9.38
CA LYS A 110 1.31 14.86 -10.25
C LYS A 110 0.70 13.55 -10.74
N GLY A 111 1.45 12.45 -10.70
CA GLY A 111 0.98 11.13 -11.08
C GLY A 111 0.12 10.47 -10.00
N ALA A 112 -0.35 9.26 -10.29
CA ALA A 112 -1.02 8.39 -9.35
C ALA A 112 -0.03 7.44 -8.66
N GLN A 113 -0.43 6.81 -7.55
CA GLN A 113 0.34 5.73 -6.95
C GLN A 113 0.51 4.56 -7.95
N PRO A 114 1.74 4.21 -8.36
CA PRO A 114 1.96 3.04 -9.20
C PRO A 114 1.82 1.76 -8.38
N TYR A 115 1.58 0.64 -9.09
CA TYR A 115 1.58 -0.70 -8.50
C TYR A 115 2.62 -1.61 -9.17
N TRP A 116 3.10 -2.60 -8.43
CA TRP A 116 4.00 -3.63 -8.95
C TRP A 116 3.23 -4.94 -9.12
N ASN A 117 3.01 -5.35 -10.37
CA ASN A 117 2.34 -6.62 -10.63
C ASN A 117 3.33 -7.79 -10.69
N TRP A 118 3.66 -8.36 -9.54
CA TRP A 118 4.60 -9.48 -9.42
C TRP A 118 4.20 -10.69 -10.27
N SER A 119 2.91 -10.91 -10.53
CA SER A 119 2.45 -12.08 -11.28
C SER A 119 2.89 -12.09 -12.74
N LEU A 120 3.29 -10.93 -13.28
CA LEU A 120 3.89 -10.82 -14.61
C LEU A 120 5.38 -11.18 -14.60
N ASP A 121 6.02 -11.09 -13.44
CA ASP A 121 7.45 -11.35 -13.26
C ASP A 121 7.72 -12.75 -12.70
N ALA A 122 6.72 -13.33 -12.02
CA ALA A 122 6.81 -14.64 -11.39
C ALA A 122 6.89 -15.74 -12.44
N SER A 123 7.91 -16.58 -12.30
CA SER A 123 8.08 -17.75 -13.14
C SER A 123 6.98 -18.78 -12.86
N ALA A 124 6.25 -19.16 -13.91
CA ALA A 124 5.20 -20.18 -13.83
C ALA A 124 5.76 -21.61 -13.62
N THR A 125 7.04 -21.84 -13.92
CA THR A 125 7.63 -23.18 -13.99
C THR A 125 8.89 -23.35 -13.13
N ASP A 126 9.50 -22.27 -12.65
CA ASP A 126 10.74 -22.30 -11.89
C ASP A 126 10.69 -21.34 -10.71
N ASN A 127 10.39 -21.88 -9.52
CA ASN A 127 10.37 -21.08 -8.31
C ASN A 127 11.75 -20.49 -7.96
N SER A 128 12.86 -21.10 -8.39
CA SER A 128 14.20 -20.59 -8.09
C SER A 128 14.66 -19.46 -8.99
N SER A 129 13.86 -19.09 -10.00
CA SER A 129 14.25 -18.12 -11.02
C SER A 129 14.62 -16.76 -10.43
N MET A 130 15.81 -16.28 -10.77
CA MET A 130 16.26 -14.92 -10.43
C MET A 130 15.70 -13.84 -11.37
N ALA A 131 15.06 -14.22 -12.48
CA ALA A 131 14.59 -13.29 -13.51
C ALA A 131 13.58 -12.25 -12.95
N ILE A 132 12.80 -12.63 -11.92
CA ILE A 132 11.89 -11.71 -11.23
C ILE A 132 12.60 -10.51 -10.59
N PHE A 133 13.89 -10.64 -10.26
CA PHE A 133 14.72 -9.58 -9.70
C PHE A 133 15.52 -8.78 -10.74
N GLU A 134 15.41 -9.14 -12.03
CA GLU A 134 16.08 -8.49 -13.16
C GLU A 134 15.12 -7.54 -13.91
N THR A 135 13.99 -7.19 -13.30
CA THR A 135 12.93 -6.39 -13.90
C THR A 135 13.08 -4.89 -13.62
N ASP A 136 12.38 -4.07 -14.40
CA ASP A 136 12.34 -2.60 -14.32
C ASP A 136 12.07 -2.03 -12.90
N ILE A 137 11.46 -2.82 -12.00
CA ILE A 137 11.20 -2.41 -10.62
C ILE A 137 12.50 -2.32 -9.81
N PHE A 138 13.53 -3.11 -10.15
CA PHE A 138 14.83 -3.13 -9.46
C PHE A 138 15.93 -2.36 -10.23
N ASP A 139 15.55 -1.62 -11.28
CA ASP A 139 16.47 -0.74 -12.01
C ASP A 139 17.12 0.31 -11.07
N ASN A 140 18.36 0.69 -11.37
CA ASN A 140 19.13 1.60 -10.53
C ASN A 140 18.74 3.07 -10.68
N ASP A 141 18.27 3.49 -11.85
CA ASP A 141 18.01 4.90 -12.13
C ASP A 141 16.50 5.21 -12.10
N TYR A 142 15.71 4.25 -12.58
CA TYR A 142 14.27 4.34 -12.76
C TYR A 142 13.54 3.22 -12.01
N GLY A 143 14.15 2.65 -10.97
CA GLY A 143 13.61 1.61 -10.11
C GLY A 143 13.98 1.84 -8.64
N PHE A 144 13.86 0.78 -7.84
CA PHE A 144 14.02 0.82 -6.39
C PHE A 144 15.37 0.29 -5.91
N GLY A 145 16.32 0.06 -6.82
CA GLY A 145 17.59 -0.61 -6.56
C GLY A 145 17.43 -2.11 -6.27
N GLY A 146 18.54 -2.82 -6.18
CA GLY A 146 18.64 -4.26 -6.07
C GLY A 146 18.66 -4.79 -4.63
N ASN A 147 19.38 -5.90 -4.46
CA ASN A 147 19.46 -6.66 -3.20
C ASN A 147 20.39 -6.02 -2.16
N GLY A 148 20.28 -6.49 -0.92
CA GLY A 148 21.20 -6.13 0.15
C GLY A 148 22.55 -6.83 0.02
N LYS A 149 23.65 -6.07 0.14
CA LYS A 149 25.02 -6.60 0.14
C LYS A 149 25.84 -6.10 1.34
N PRO A 150 26.78 -6.91 1.89
CA PRO A 150 27.05 -8.30 1.52
C PRO A 150 25.92 -9.26 1.94
N PHE A 151 25.99 -10.52 1.51
CA PHE A 151 25.14 -11.57 2.09
C PHE A 151 25.42 -11.69 3.59
N LEU A 152 24.36 -11.77 4.40
CA LEU A 152 24.46 -11.95 5.84
C LEU A 152 23.82 -13.27 6.27
N THR A 153 24.57 -14.04 7.06
CA THR A 153 24.05 -15.23 7.73
C THR A 153 23.13 -14.81 8.85
N ALA A 154 21.86 -15.21 8.77
CA ALA A 154 20.89 -15.01 9.84
C ALA A 154 21.13 -16.00 10.98
N THR A 155 20.97 -15.54 12.21
CA THR A 155 20.92 -16.40 13.40
C THR A 155 19.67 -17.29 13.37
N ALA A 156 19.65 -18.35 14.18
CA ALA A 156 18.47 -19.20 14.33
C ALA A 156 17.25 -18.42 14.88
N ALA A 157 17.50 -17.38 15.69
CA ALA A 157 16.45 -16.51 16.21
C ALA A 157 15.84 -15.62 15.12
N GLU A 158 16.68 -15.05 14.25
CA GLU A 158 16.22 -14.22 13.12
C GLU A 158 15.50 -15.09 12.07
N ASN A 159 16.02 -16.28 11.76
CA ASN A 159 15.43 -17.22 10.81
C ASN A 159 14.60 -18.32 11.49
N ALA A 160 13.65 -17.93 12.34
CA ALA A 160 12.83 -18.88 13.11
C ALA A 160 12.04 -19.88 12.24
N PHE A 161 11.74 -19.52 10.99
CA PHE A 161 11.03 -20.37 10.02
C PHE A 161 11.95 -21.20 9.11
N ASN A 162 13.27 -21.16 9.35
CA ASN A 162 14.28 -21.89 8.58
C ASN A 162 14.16 -21.67 7.05
N LEU A 163 13.95 -20.42 6.64
CA LEU A 163 13.85 -20.06 5.23
C LEU A 163 15.20 -20.24 4.53
N THR A 164 15.17 -20.91 3.39
CA THR A 164 16.33 -21.19 2.52
C THR A 164 16.27 -20.33 1.25
N GLY A 165 17.35 -20.34 0.45
CA GLY A 165 17.40 -19.62 -0.83
C GLY A 165 17.56 -18.10 -0.71
N ARG A 166 17.95 -17.62 0.47
CA ARG A 166 18.32 -16.21 0.73
C ARG A 166 19.57 -15.82 -0.05
N THR A 167 19.60 -14.60 -0.56
CA THR A 167 20.71 -14.12 -1.40
C THR A 167 21.28 -12.76 -0.97
N GLY A 168 20.76 -12.17 0.11
CA GLY A 168 21.19 -10.86 0.59
C GLY A 168 21.28 -10.77 2.11
N GLY A 169 20.69 -9.70 2.67
CA GLY A 169 20.64 -9.41 4.09
C GLY A 169 21.40 -8.14 4.49
N GLY A 170 22.34 -7.68 3.67
CA GLY A 170 23.05 -6.42 3.90
C GLY A 170 22.25 -5.18 3.49
N CYS A 171 22.93 -4.03 3.46
CA CYS A 171 22.34 -2.79 2.96
C CYS A 171 22.16 -2.82 1.43
N VAL A 172 21.09 -2.22 0.92
CA VAL A 172 20.95 -1.91 -0.50
C VAL A 172 22.07 -0.93 -0.91
N GLN A 173 22.78 -1.26 -1.99
CA GLN A 173 24.00 -0.54 -2.41
C GLN A 173 23.77 0.41 -3.59
N ASP A 174 22.66 0.27 -4.29
CA ASP A 174 22.37 0.90 -5.56
C ASP A 174 20.95 1.49 -5.60
N GLY A 175 20.72 2.36 -6.56
CA GLY A 175 19.48 3.10 -6.67
C GLY A 175 19.28 4.29 -5.73
N PRO A 176 18.10 4.94 -5.79
CA PRO A 176 17.80 6.16 -5.03
C PRO A 176 17.75 5.94 -3.52
N PHE A 177 17.50 4.70 -3.08
CA PHE A 177 17.34 4.32 -1.67
C PHE A 177 18.55 3.60 -1.07
N ARG A 178 19.71 3.70 -1.72
CA ARG A 178 20.95 3.06 -1.26
C ARG A 178 21.49 3.62 0.06
N LYS A 179 22.36 2.83 0.69
CA LYS A 179 23.16 3.23 1.85
C LYS A 179 23.84 4.59 1.62
N GLY A 180 23.70 5.48 2.61
CA GLY A 180 24.25 6.84 2.58
C GLY A 180 23.38 7.89 1.89
N LYS A 181 22.29 7.47 1.22
CA LYS A 181 21.27 8.39 0.66
C LYS A 181 19.91 8.27 1.34
N PHE A 182 19.62 7.12 1.91
CA PHE A 182 18.36 6.80 2.57
C PHE A 182 18.64 6.08 3.89
N PHE A 183 17.87 6.43 4.92
CA PHE A 183 18.07 5.93 6.28
C PHE A 183 16.73 5.70 6.99
N LEU A 184 16.74 4.74 7.91
CA LEU A 184 15.58 4.28 8.67
C LEU A 184 15.92 4.32 10.16
N ASN A 185 15.09 5.02 10.93
CA ASN A 185 15.24 5.13 12.38
C ASN A 185 14.21 4.28 13.13
N VAL A 186 13.03 4.09 12.53
CA VAL A 186 11.96 3.26 13.09
C VAL A 186 12.44 1.81 13.13
N GLY A 187 12.21 1.15 14.28
CA GLY A 187 12.71 -0.19 14.57
C GLY A 187 14.17 -0.24 15.06
N GLN A 188 14.86 0.90 15.16
CA GLN A 188 16.21 1.00 15.72
C GLN A 188 16.19 1.52 17.16
N PRO A 189 17.22 1.23 17.97
CA PRO A 189 17.39 1.85 19.28
C PRO A 189 17.38 3.40 19.19
N GLN A 190 16.99 4.06 20.27
CA GLN A 190 16.89 5.53 20.32
C GLN A 190 18.17 6.21 19.82
N GLY A 191 18.03 7.15 18.89
CA GLY A 191 19.14 7.91 18.34
C GLY A 191 20.01 7.17 17.32
N GLN A 192 19.61 5.95 16.92
CA GLN A 192 20.28 5.19 15.88
C GLN A 192 19.52 5.25 14.55
N SER A 193 20.28 5.08 13.47
CA SER A 193 19.80 5.02 12.11
C SER A 193 20.44 3.84 11.40
N ASP A 194 19.68 3.20 10.52
CA ASP A 194 20.15 2.10 9.69
C ASP A 194 19.89 2.38 8.20
N CYS A 195 20.47 1.55 7.34
CA CYS A 195 20.19 1.54 5.90
C CYS A 195 18.93 0.72 5.59
N LEU A 196 18.38 0.91 4.39
CA LEU A 196 17.45 -0.05 3.81
C LEU A 196 18.17 -1.39 3.56
N ARG A 197 17.59 -2.50 4.01
CA ARG A 197 18.09 -3.86 3.78
C ARG A 197 17.12 -4.67 2.92
N ARG A 198 17.67 -5.55 2.09
CA ARG A 198 16.92 -6.55 1.31
C ARG A 198 17.63 -7.88 1.34
N ASP A 199 16.85 -8.95 1.22
CA ASP A 199 17.34 -10.30 1.39
C ASP A 199 16.54 -11.24 0.49
N TRP A 200 16.72 -11.11 -0.82
CA TRP A 200 15.85 -11.79 -1.78
C TRP A 200 15.79 -13.30 -1.57
N ILE A 201 14.56 -13.83 -1.61
CA ILE A 201 14.22 -15.25 -1.58
C ILE A 201 13.39 -15.61 -2.82
N PRO A 202 14.01 -16.10 -3.91
CA PRO A 202 13.34 -16.29 -5.20
C PRO A 202 12.13 -17.22 -5.14
N TRP A 203 12.23 -18.33 -4.40
CA TRP A 203 11.15 -19.31 -4.34
C TRP A 203 9.89 -18.76 -3.72
N ILE A 204 9.99 -17.84 -2.76
CA ILE A 204 8.82 -17.19 -2.20
C ILE A 204 8.19 -16.27 -3.24
N LEU A 205 8.98 -15.39 -3.85
CA LEU A 205 8.43 -14.38 -4.75
C LEU A 205 7.78 -15.01 -6.00
N ASN A 206 8.44 -16.00 -6.61
CA ASN A 206 7.90 -16.73 -7.75
C ASN A 206 6.66 -17.55 -7.37
N TYR A 207 6.70 -18.29 -6.25
CA TYR A 207 5.60 -19.19 -5.91
C TYR A 207 4.37 -18.44 -5.36
N PHE A 208 4.58 -17.47 -4.46
CA PHE A 208 3.50 -16.74 -3.81
C PHE A 208 2.97 -15.63 -4.73
N GLY A 209 3.79 -15.09 -5.63
CA GLY A 209 3.41 -14.04 -6.58
C GLY A 209 2.73 -14.54 -7.86
N ARG A 210 2.60 -15.86 -8.07
CA ARG A 210 2.08 -16.44 -9.32
C ARG A 210 0.63 -16.05 -9.61
N GLN A 211 0.32 -15.93 -10.91
CA GLN A 211 -1.03 -15.55 -11.38
C GLN A 211 -2.14 -16.47 -10.85
N SER A 212 -1.91 -17.79 -10.75
CA SER A 212 -2.95 -18.71 -10.27
C SER A 212 -3.37 -18.48 -8.81
N LEU A 213 -2.52 -17.89 -7.97
CA LEU A 213 -2.91 -17.49 -6.61
C LEU A 213 -3.69 -16.18 -6.62
N VAL A 214 -3.34 -15.24 -7.51
CA VAL A 214 -4.14 -14.03 -7.74
C VAL A 214 -5.54 -14.41 -8.21
N ASP A 215 -5.64 -15.30 -9.20
CA ASP A 215 -6.92 -15.81 -9.71
C ASP A 215 -7.75 -16.47 -8.61
N HIS A 216 -7.10 -17.26 -7.74
CA HIS A 216 -7.76 -17.87 -6.58
C HIS A 216 -8.34 -16.82 -5.62
N VAL A 217 -7.57 -15.81 -5.24
CA VAL A 217 -8.04 -14.72 -4.37
C VAL A 217 -9.20 -13.96 -5.02
N GLU A 218 -9.09 -13.62 -6.31
CA GLU A 218 -10.15 -12.90 -7.01
C GLU A 218 -11.40 -13.75 -7.27
N SER A 219 -11.32 -15.08 -7.13
CA SER A 219 -12.46 -15.99 -7.29
C SER A 219 -13.29 -16.19 -6.03
N GLN A 220 -12.87 -15.64 -4.89
CA GLN A 220 -13.61 -15.82 -3.64
C GLN A 220 -15.03 -15.28 -3.76
N PRO A 221 -16.03 -15.99 -3.20
CA PRO A 221 -17.43 -15.68 -3.45
C PRO A 221 -17.89 -14.40 -2.72
N ASP A 222 -17.36 -14.18 -1.53
CA ASP A 222 -17.74 -13.14 -0.58
C ASP A 222 -16.51 -12.39 -0.03
N TYR A 223 -16.71 -11.22 0.58
CA TYR A 223 -15.64 -10.37 1.11
C TYR A 223 -14.84 -11.06 2.22
N THR A 224 -15.49 -11.83 3.11
CA THR A 224 -14.80 -12.50 4.22
C THR A 224 -13.80 -13.53 3.70
N SER A 225 -14.25 -14.34 2.73
CA SER A 225 -13.44 -15.32 2.03
C SER A 225 -12.31 -14.65 1.24
N PHE A 226 -12.58 -13.52 0.56
CA PHE A 226 -11.59 -12.70 -0.12
C PHE A 226 -10.50 -12.19 0.83
N ALA A 227 -10.89 -11.49 1.90
CA ALA A 227 -9.98 -10.89 2.86
C ALA A 227 -9.08 -11.97 3.50
N ARG A 228 -9.67 -13.11 3.85
CA ARG A 228 -8.92 -14.27 4.37
C ARG A 228 -7.95 -14.84 3.34
N ALA A 229 -8.33 -14.95 2.08
CA ALA A 229 -7.47 -15.51 1.04
C ALA A 229 -6.26 -14.61 0.70
N LEU A 230 -6.38 -13.29 0.94
CA LEU A 230 -5.35 -12.31 0.64
C LEU A 230 -4.07 -12.52 1.48
N GLU A 231 -4.23 -12.79 2.79
CA GLU A 231 -3.13 -13.04 3.74
C GLU A 231 -2.99 -14.49 4.20
N ASN A 232 -4.05 -15.29 4.05
CA ASN A 232 -4.13 -16.68 4.50
C ASN A 232 -3.68 -16.85 5.98
N ILE A 233 -3.04 -17.95 6.34
CA ILE A 233 -2.42 -18.16 7.65
C ILE A 233 -0.92 -17.78 7.62
N PRO A 234 -0.31 -17.42 8.77
CA PRO A 234 1.11 -17.07 8.87
C PRO A 234 2.01 -18.31 8.73
N SER A 235 2.03 -18.92 7.55
CA SER A 235 2.82 -20.11 7.24
C SER A 235 3.40 -20.05 5.84
N PHE A 236 4.65 -20.44 5.70
CA PHE A 236 5.31 -20.59 4.40
C PHE A 236 4.89 -21.84 3.63
N SER A 237 4.20 -22.79 4.29
CA SER A 237 3.58 -23.94 3.62
C SER A 237 2.21 -23.61 3.01
N ALA A 238 1.60 -22.50 3.41
CA ALA A 238 0.32 -22.01 2.91
C ALA A 238 0.55 -20.70 2.13
N PRO A 239 0.69 -20.75 0.80
CA PRO A 239 1.02 -19.58 0.01
C PRO A 239 -0.08 -18.52 0.10
N ASN A 240 0.32 -17.26 0.10
CA ASN A 240 -0.56 -16.11 0.05
C ASN A 240 0.09 -14.97 -0.73
N ILE A 241 -0.70 -14.21 -1.46
CA ILE A 241 -0.17 -13.17 -2.35
C ILE A 241 0.35 -11.95 -1.58
N HIS A 242 -0.17 -11.68 -0.37
CA HIS A 242 0.37 -10.63 0.50
C HIS A 242 1.84 -10.90 0.87
N GLY A 243 2.17 -12.11 1.30
CA GLY A 243 3.52 -12.51 1.71
C GLY A 243 4.54 -12.57 0.57
N SER A 244 4.10 -12.52 -0.69
CA SER A 244 4.97 -12.63 -1.88
C SER A 244 6.03 -11.53 -1.91
N GLY A 245 5.64 -10.27 -2.12
CA GLY A 245 6.54 -9.13 -2.12
C GLY A 245 7.28 -8.97 -0.80
N HIS A 246 6.58 -9.16 0.33
CA HIS A 246 7.15 -9.05 1.67
C HIS A 246 8.37 -9.95 1.89
N PHE A 247 8.17 -11.26 1.86
CA PHE A 247 9.24 -12.21 2.15
C PHE A 247 10.09 -12.55 0.92
N GLY A 248 9.57 -12.33 -0.28
CA GLY A 248 10.31 -12.51 -1.53
C GLY A 248 11.43 -11.48 -1.72
N VAL A 249 11.16 -10.20 -1.40
CA VAL A 249 12.16 -9.12 -1.49
C VAL A 249 12.86 -8.87 -0.16
N GLY A 250 12.09 -8.85 0.93
CA GLY A 250 12.60 -8.57 2.26
C GLY A 250 13.26 -9.76 2.93
N GLY A 251 12.87 -10.99 2.60
CA GLY A 251 13.43 -12.19 3.20
C GLY A 251 13.42 -12.17 4.72
N VAL A 252 14.51 -12.65 5.32
CA VAL A 252 14.65 -12.78 6.77
C VAL A 252 15.20 -11.50 7.40
N LEU A 253 16.20 -10.89 6.75
CA LEU A 253 16.96 -9.76 7.32
C LEU A 253 16.63 -8.40 6.67
N GLY A 254 15.80 -8.38 5.63
CA GLY A 254 15.43 -7.17 4.91
C GLY A 254 14.23 -6.46 5.53
N THR A 255 14.15 -5.15 5.25
CA THR A 255 13.14 -4.26 5.84
C THR A 255 11.73 -4.67 5.45
N LEU A 256 11.47 -4.98 4.17
CA LEU A 256 10.13 -5.33 3.69
C LEU A 256 9.60 -6.66 4.29
N GLY A 257 10.50 -7.54 4.75
CA GLY A 257 10.15 -8.85 5.32
C GLY A 257 9.84 -8.81 6.82
N ASN A 258 10.15 -7.69 7.48
CA ASN A 258 9.76 -7.46 8.87
C ASN A 258 8.34 -6.89 8.89
N SER A 259 7.36 -7.66 9.37
CA SER A 259 5.93 -7.27 9.33
C SER A 259 5.69 -5.86 9.85
N ALA A 260 6.14 -5.55 11.08
CA ALA A 260 5.94 -4.24 11.69
C ALA A 260 6.63 -3.10 10.94
N HIS A 261 7.84 -3.34 10.42
CA HIS A 261 8.69 -2.30 9.83
C HIS A 261 8.68 -2.27 8.30
N SER A 262 7.86 -3.10 7.66
CA SER A 262 7.83 -3.30 6.22
C SER A 262 7.60 -2.03 5.39
N PRO A 263 6.82 -1.01 5.83
CA PRO A 263 6.70 0.24 5.08
C PRO A 263 7.98 1.08 5.03
N GLY A 264 9.03 0.67 5.75
CA GLY A 264 10.37 1.24 5.65
C GLY A 264 11.04 0.98 4.28
N ASP A 265 10.62 -0.05 3.54
CA ASP A 265 11.02 -0.24 2.15
C ASP A 265 10.00 0.45 1.23
N PRO A 266 10.40 1.42 0.38
CA PRO A 266 9.47 2.09 -0.53
C PRO A 266 8.70 1.17 -1.50
N LEU A 267 9.17 -0.07 -1.71
CA LEU A 267 8.41 -1.08 -2.48
C LEU A 267 7.11 -1.52 -1.79
N PHE A 268 6.98 -1.34 -0.48
CA PHE A 268 5.76 -1.63 0.28
C PHE A 268 4.52 -1.01 -0.38
N TYR A 269 4.60 0.26 -0.78
CA TYR A 269 3.45 0.99 -1.29
C TYR A 269 3.05 0.54 -2.70
N LEU A 270 4.00 0.06 -3.51
CA LEU A 270 3.72 -0.52 -4.82
C LEU A 270 3.16 -1.93 -4.66
N HIS A 271 3.64 -2.64 -3.64
CA HIS A 271 3.15 -3.95 -3.27
C HIS A 271 1.68 -3.89 -2.84
N HIS A 272 1.38 -3.05 -1.84
CA HIS A 272 0.01 -2.87 -1.34
C HIS A 272 -0.92 -2.19 -2.36
N ALA A 273 -0.42 -1.35 -3.27
CA ALA A 273 -1.21 -0.86 -4.39
C ALA A 273 -1.61 -1.98 -5.37
N ASN A 274 -0.84 -3.07 -5.48
CA ASN A 274 -1.24 -4.23 -6.29
C ASN A 274 -2.23 -5.14 -5.55
N LEU A 275 -2.12 -5.29 -4.22
CA LEU A 275 -3.15 -5.97 -3.42
C LEU A 275 -4.48 -5.22 -3.48
N ASP A 276 -4.43 -3.88 -3.40
CA ASP A 276 -5.59 -3.03 -3.57
C ASP A 276 -6.20 -3.15 -5.00
N ARG A 277 -5.36 -3.32 -6.02
CA ARG A 277 -5.82 -3.63 -7.39
C ARG A 277 -6.57 -4.96 -7.44
N VAL A 278 -6.08 -5.98 -6.74
CA VAL A 278 -6.73 -7.30 -6.65
C VAL A 278 -8.09 -7.19 -5.95
N LEU A 279 -8.19 -6.40 -4.88
CA LEU A 279 -9.49 -6.06 -4.26
C LEU A 279 -10.40 -5.35 -5.26
N TRP A 280 -9.91 -4.35 -5.97
CA TRP A 280 -10.70 -3.63 -6.98
C TRP A 280 -11.21 -4.56 -8.09
N ASN A 281 -10.35 -5.42 -8.65
CA ASN A 281 -10.75 -6.41 -9.67
C ASN A 281 -11.83 -7.36 -9.13
N TRP A 282 -11.69 -7.79 -7.88
CA TRP A 282 -12.71 -8.59 -7.22
C TRP A 282 -14.02 -7.80 -7.12
N GLN A 283 -14.02 -6.57 -6.61
CA GLN A 283 -15.22 -5.73 -6.52
C GLN A 283 -15.91 -5.56 -7.89
N GLN A 284 -15.15 -5.36 -8.96
CA GLN A 284 -15.68 -5.16 -10.31
C GLN A 284 -16.48 -6.34 -10.90
N LYS A 285 -16.34 -7.55 -10.35
CA LYS A 285 -17.11 -8.72 -10.81
C LYS A 285 -18.60 -8.65 -10.44
N ASP A 286 -18.94 -7.89 -9.39
CA ASP A 286 -20.31 -7.58 -8.99
C ASP A 286 -20.31 -6.26 -8.19
N LEU A 287 -20.00 -5.17 -8.88
CA LEU A 287 -19.75 -3.88 -8.25
C LEU A 287 -20.91 -3.38 -7.37
N PRO A 288 -22.19 -3.47 -7.79
CA PRO A 288 -23.31 -3.05 -6.94
C PRO A 288 -23.41 -3.81 -5.62
N ALA A 289 -23.08 -5.10 -5.57
CA ALA A 289 -23.09 -5.86 -4.32
C ALA A 289 -21.81 -5.62 -3.50
N ARG A 290 -20.64 -5.70 -4.15
CA ARG A 290 -19.32 -5.70 -3.50
C ARG A 290 -18.85 -4.33 -3.01
N LEU A 291 -19.57 -3.26 -3.34
CA LEU A 291 -19.42 -1.94 -2.71
C LEU A 291 -20.16 -1.82 -1.37
N HIS A 292 -20.94 -2.82 -0.98
CA HIS A 292 -21.70 -2.85 0.28
C HIS A 292 -21.42 -4.13 1.08
N GLU A 293 -20.25 -4.73 0.87
CA GLU A 293 -19.88 -6.00 1.48
C GLU A 293 -18.59 -5.89 2.28
N VAL A 294 -18.66 -6.21 3.57
CA VAL A 294 -17.52 -6.38 4.48
C VAL A 294 -17.79 -7.56 5.41
N GLY A 295 -16.73 -8.07 6.04
CA GLY A 295 -16.83 -9.13 7.03
C GLY A 295 -15.45 -9.65 7.43
N GLY A 296 -15.44 -10.71 8.22
CA GLY A 296 -14.23 -11.21 8.89
C GLY A 296 -13.98 -10.51 10.23
N PRO A 297 -13.02 -11.02 11.01
CA PRO A 297 -12.96 -10.77 12.44
C PRO A 297 -12.38 -9.40 12.76
N ILE A 298 -12.81 -8.81 13.88
CA ILE A 298 -12.18 -7.60 14.44
C ILE A 298 -10.81 -7.96 15.03
N GLU A 299 -10.76 -9.05 15.81
CA GLU A 299 -9.53 -9.54 16.42
C GLU A 299 -8.79 -10.50 15.48
N PRO A 300 -7.45 -10.44 15.38
CA PRO A 300 -6.69 -11.31 14.50
C PRO A 300 -7.04 -12.79 14.68
N PHE A 301 -7.38 -13.45 13.57
CA PHE A 301 -7.75 -14.87 13.51
C PHE A 301 -9.06 -15.30 14.20
N ASP A 302 -9.79 -14.42 14.89
CA ASP A 302 -11.01 -14.82 15.62
C ASP A 302 -12.26 -14.87 14.72
N TYR A 303 -12.26 -15.76 13.72
CA TYR A 303 -13.39 -15.95 12.81
C TYR A 303 -14.66 -16.51 13.49
N SER A 304 -14.57 -16.90 14.77
CA SER A 304 -15.72 -17.25 15.60
C SER A 304 -16.29 -16.08 16.39
N GLY A 305 -15.55 -14.97 16.46
CA GLY A 305 -15.86 -13.78 17.25
C GLY A 305 -16.73 -12.78 16.51
N GLN A 306 -16.53 -11.50 16.86
CA GLN A 306 -17.24 -10.40 16.23
C GLN A 306 -16.64 -10.08 14.86
N ASN A 307 -17.52 -9.95 13.88
CA ASN A 307 -17.14 -9.51 12.55
C ASN A 307 -17.28 -7.99 12.43
N VAL A 308 -16.44 -7.40 11.58
CA VAL A 308 -16.61 -6.02 11.17
C VAL A 308 -17.92 -5.81 10.41
N THR A 309 -18.47 -4.61 10.53
CA THR A 309 -19.64 -4.12 9.81
C THR A 309 -19.27 -2.89 8.98
N LEU A 310 -20.17 -2.43 8.11
CA LEU A 310 -19.92 -1.29 7.21
C LEU A 310 -19.58 0.00 7.97
N ASP A 311 -20.17 0.20 9.14
CA ASP A 311 -19.97 1.33 10.05
C ASP A 311 -18.75 1.17 10.97
N PHE A 312 -18.03 0.05 10.90
CA PHE A 312 -16.80 -0.14 11.67
C PHE A 312 -15.76 0.92 11.27
N GLU A 313 -15.27 1.67 12.26
CA GLU A 313 -14.31 2.74 12.04
C GLU A 313 -12.86 2.25 12.19
N ILE A 314 -12.01 2.66 11.25
CA ILE A 314 -10.57 2.49 11.31
C ILE A 314 -9.87 3.85 11.27
N ASN A 315 -8.61 3.90 11.70
CA ASN A 315 -7.79 5.11 11.63
C ASN A 315 -6.34 4.76 11.25
N ILE A 316 -5.59 5.77 10.83
CA ILE A 316 -4.14 5.68 10.57
C ILE A 316 -3.40 6.75 11.39
N GLY A 317 -3.79 6.86 12.66
CA GLY A 317 -3.20 7.79 13.63
C GLY A 317 -3.26 9.24 13.16
N LYS A 318 -2.11 9.93 13.19
CA LYS A 318 -2.01 11.35 12.80
C LYS A 318 -1.85 11.58 11.28
N LEU A 319 -1.77 10.52 10.48
CA LEU A 319 -1.62 10.64 9.03
C LEU A 319 -2.95 11.02 8.35
N ALA A 320 -4.07 10.56 8.89
CA ALA A 320 -5.41 10.96 8.49
C ALA A 320 -6.43 10.63 9.59
N GLY A 321 -7.63 11.21 9.49
CA GLY A 321 -8.72 10.95 10.43
C GLY A 321 -9.33 9.56 10.28
N ASN A 322 -10.36 9.30 11.08
CA ASN A 322 -11.14 8.06 11.02
C ASN A 322 -11.88 7.95 9.69
N ALA A 323 -12.11 6.72 9.25
CA ALA A 323 -12.99 6.38 8.13
C ALA A 323 -13.74 5.09 8.46
N THR A 324 -15.01 5.00 8.03
CA THR A 324 -15.76 3.75 8.10
C THR A 324 -15.34 2.81 6.97
N LEU A 325 -15.54 1.51 7.13
CA LEU A 325 -15.28 0.57 6.04
C LEU A 325 -16.14 0.85 4.80
N GLU A 326 -17.38 1.29 4.99
CA GLU A 326 -18.26 1.74 3.90
C GLU A 326 -17.62 2.83 3.03
N GLN A 327 -17.02 3.84 3.65
CA GLN A 327 -16.36 4.95 2.95
C GLN A 327 -15.14 4.51 2.14
N LEU A 328 -14.56 3.34 2.46
CA LEU A 328 -13.33 2.83 1.86
C LEU A 328 -13.57 1.77 0.77
N LEU A 329 -14.80 1.28 0.63
CA LEU A 329 -15.15 0.31 -0.42
C LEU A 329 -15.12 0.94 -1.82
N ASN A 330 -15.53 2.20 -1.96
CA ASN A 330 -15.56 2.92 -3.22
C ASN A 330 -14.29 3.78 -3.42
N THR A 331 -13.48 3.43 -4.42
CA THR A 331 -12.23 4.14 -4.77
C THR A 331 -12.46 5.55 -5.33
N GLN A 332 -13.70 5.86 -5.73
CA GLN A 332 -14.14 7.16 -6.27
C GLN A 332 -15.23 7.80 -5.39
N GLY A 333 -15.24 7.46 -4.10
CA GLY A 333 -16.15 8.02 -3.11
C GLY A 333 -15.69 9.37 -2.53
N ASP A 334 -16.12 9.64 -1.30
CA ASP A 334 -15.83 10.90 -0.62
C ASP A 334 -14.45 10.92 0.07
N VAL A 335 -14.01 9.76 0.57
CA VAL A 335 -12.72 9.60 1.27
C VAL A 335 -11.60 9.25 0.30
N LEU A 336 -11.90 8.49 -0.75
CA LEU A 336 -10.94 8.01 -1.74
C LEU A 336 -11.23 8.62 -3.11
N CYS A 337 -10.18 8.95 -3.86
CA CYS A 337 -10.33 9.42 -5.23
C CYS A 337 -9.18 8.96 -6.11
N TYR A 338 -9.32 7.77 -6.70
CA TYR A 338 -8.42 7.18 -7.70
C TYR A 338 -9.13 6.05 -8.46
N ASP A 339 -8.52 5.58 -9.54
CA ASP A 339 -8.94 4.35 -10.24
C ASP A 339 -7.69 3.61 -10.75
N TYR A 340 -7.86 2.39 -11.24
CA TYR A 340 -6.81 1.62 -11.88
C TYR A 340 -6.89 1.74 -13.40
N TYR A 341 -5.76 2.03 -14.02
CA TYR A 341 -5.68 2.15 -15.47
C TYR A 341 -6.06 0.83 -16.16
N SER A 342 -7.13 0.86 -16.96
CA SER A 342 -7.51 -0.23 -17.85
C SER A 342 -7.32 0.17 -19.31
N PRO A 343 -6.45 -0.53 -20.08
CA PRO A 343 -6.27 -0.26 -21.51
C PRO A 343 -7.57 -0.37 -22.32
N GLN A 344 -8.49 -1.23 -21.90
CA GLN A 344 -9.77 -1.46 -22.59
C GLN A 344 -10.73 -0.26 -22.44
N LEU A 345 -10.67 0.45 -21.30
CA LEU A 345 -11.43 1.68 -21.08
C LEU A 345 -10.80 2.90 -21.76
N ALA A 346 -9.46 2.94 -21.86
CA ALA A 346 -8.76 3.99 -22.59
C ALA A 346 -9.10 3.97 -24.09
N ALA A 347 -9.21 2.78 -24.70
CA ALA A 347 -9.57 2.61 -26.11
C ALA A 347 -11.04 2.99 -26.42
N SER A 348 -11.97 2.73 -25.50
CA SER A 348 -13.38 3.09 -25.68
C SER A 348 -13.65 4.58 -25.52
N GLN A 349 -12.87 5.28 -24.68
CA GLN A 349 -12.92 6.74 -24.55
C GLN A 349 -12.34 7.47 -25.78
N ASP A 350 -11.38 6.88 -26.50
CA ASP A 350 -10.84 7.43 -27.74
C ASP A 350 -11.77 7.18 -28.95
N CYS A 351 -12.43 6.02 -29.07
CA CYS A 351 -13.46 5.83 -30.11
C CYS A 351 -14.66 6.79 -29.91
N GLY A 352 -14.94 7.25 -28.69
CA GLY A 352 -16.01 8.23 -28.41
C GLY A 352 -15.73 9.68 -28.89
N LYS A 353 -14.48 10.00 -29.21
CA LYS A 353 -14.06 11.32 -29.75
C LYS A 353 -13.78 11.30 -31.25
N SER A 354 -13.74 10.10 -31.85
CA SER A 354 -13.53 9.89 -33.29
C SER A 354 -14.87 9.66 -33.98
N THR A 355 -15.27 10.55 -34.88
CA THR A 355 -16.43 10.33 -35.79
C THR A 355 -16.13 9.30 -36.90
N ALA A 356 -14.99 8.62 -36.87
CA ALA A 356 -14.68 7.51 -37.76
C ALA A 356 -14.88 6.20 -37.00
N GLY A 357 -15.89 5.44 -37.43
CA GLY A 357 -16.31 4.18 -36.82
C GLY A 357 -15.17 3.16 -36.69
N CYS A 358 -15.08 2.54 -35.51
CA CYS A 358 -14.20 1.42 -35.24
C CYS A 358 -14.89 0.16 -35.79
N GLY A 359 -14.35 -0.42 -36.88
CA GLY A 359 -14.87 -1.58 -37.59
C GLY A 359 -14.23 -2.91 -37.20
#